data_AF-A0A534ISL4-F1
#
_entry.id   AF-A0A534ISL4-F1
#
_cell.length_a   1.000
_cell.length_b   1.000
_cell.length_c   1.000
_cell.angle_alpha   90.00
_cell.angle_beta   90.00
_cell.angle_gamma   90.00
#
_symmetry.space_group_name_H-M   'P 1'
#
loop_
_entity.id
_entity.type
_entity.pdbx_description
1 polymer ?
#
loop_
_entity_poly.entity_id
_entity_poly.type
_entity_poly.pdbx_seq_one_letter_code
_entity_poly.pdbx_strand_id
1 'polypeptide(L)'
;MDLASFKAQYPALCDAARMRTLGAHEPVPGARELDLSPETLESFSIASAKDPGTLPAMLKQGPEAVAYYVSFRTDPERFGMYVREGGVKALQEEYHRIIWRDLGKYADKPIEDVASRIEYTLVLDYLLTHALFHYLVDAIAATREMADGKPRYLPYLEWRVATARKPPATPNDVVDLEEALANLEAFKNFINPGYCDAIARLVQGRLDERNVQEWQAFFVGARWGTEIANAISRQPPGFRDFTRFLNRTTSVGAYSYVRVKYSYNKEGQDKAQKTLSLRIDGVEPPSDLSSAPNHFEFEPPPFRVFLVACSL
;
A
#
# COMPACT_ATOMS: atom_id res chain seq x y z
N MET A 1 -18.05 -13.08 5.20
CA MET A 1 -17.82 -14.03 4.09
C MET A 1 -16.70 -14.96 4.51
N ASP A 2 -16.89 -16.28 4.43
CA ASP A 2 -15.83 -17.26 4.70
C ASP A 2 -15.04 -17.54 3.41
N LEU A 3 -13.90 -16.89 3.26
CA LEU A 3 -13.05 -17.00 2.07
C LEU A 3 -12.20 -18.27 2.06
N ALA A 4 -11.93 -18.89 3.21
CA ALA A 4 -11.19 -20.14 3.28
C ALA A 4 -11.95 -21.27 2.58
N SER A 5 -13.28 -21.28 2.68
CA SER A 5 -14.13 -22.26 2.01
C SER A 5 -14.41 -21.94 0.53
N PHE A 6 -14.02 -20.76 0.02
CA PHE A 6 -14.43 -20.29 -1.30
C PHE A 6 -14.02 -21.26 -2.42
N LYS A 7 -12.75 -21.71 -2.40
CA LYS A 7 -12.22 -22.64 -3.42
C LYS A 7 -12.96 -23.97 -3.44
N ALA A 8 -13.37 -24.47 -2.27
CA ALA A 8 -14.12 -25.72 -2.15
C ALA A 8 -15.56 -25.56 -2.66
N GLN A 9 -16.19 -24.41 -2.42
CA GLN A 9 -17.56 -24.12 -2.86
C GLN A 9 -17.65 -23.77 -4.35
N TYR A 10 -16.65 -23.07 -4.89
CA TYR A 10 -16.63 -22.56 -6.26
C TYR A 10 -15.34 -22.96 -7.02
N PRO A 11 -15.05 -24.27 -7.18
CA PRO A 11 -13.79 -24.73 -7.77
C PRO A 11 -13.61 -24.27 -9.22
N ALA A 12 -14.72 -24.13 -9.98
CA ALA A 12 -14.70 -23.63 -11.35
C ALA A 12 -14.24 -22.16 -11.48
N LEU A 13 -14.25 -21.39 -10.37
CA LEU A 13 -13.81 -20.00 -10.32
C LEU A 13 -12.37 -19.85 -9.79
N CYS A 14 -11.67 -20.97 -9.57
CA CYS A 14 -10.38 -21.02 -8.87
C CYS A 14 -9.31 -21.80 -9.68
N ASP A 15 -9.11 -21.46 -10.95
CA ASP A 15 -8.04 -22.04 -11.78
C ASP A 15 -6.65 -21.55 -11.31
N ALA A 16 -6.08 -22.25 -10.33
CA ALA A 16 -4.81 -21.90 -9.72
C ALA A 16 -3.63 -21.95 -10.70
N ALA A 17 -3.67 -22.80 -11.73
CA ALA A 17 -2.60 -22.84 -12.74
C ALA A 17 -2.62 -21.55 -13.56
N ARG A 18 -3.80 -21.16 -14.06
CA ARG A 18 -3.96 -19.93 -14.85
C ARG A 18 -3.68 -18.68 -14.03
N MET A 19 -4.16 -18.61 -12.78
CA MET A 19 -3.85 -17.50 -11.88
C MET A 19 -2.34 -17.30 -11.70
N ARG A 20 -1.57 -18.39 -11.54
CA ARG A 20 -0.10 -18.32 -11.45
C ARG A 20 0.55 -17.82 -12.73
N THR A 21 0.07 -18.24 -13.91
CA THR A 21 0.57 -17.69 -15.17
C THR A 21 0.28 -16.19 -15.34
N LEU A 22 -0.72 -15.67 -14.61
CA LEU A 22 -1.10 -14.26 -14.56
C LEU A 22 -0.45 -13.51 -13.39
N GLY A 23 0.53 -14.13 -12.70
CA GLY A 23 1.31 -13.49 -11.67
C GLY A 23 0.73 -13.57 -10.26
N ALA A 24 -0.29 -14.41 -10.01
CA ALA A 24 -0.75 -14.64 -8.64
C ALA A 24 0.37 -15.22 -7.76
N HIS A 25 0.56 -14.64 -6.59
CA HIS A 25 1.63 -15.04 -5.67
C HIS A 25 1.32 -16.37 -4.98
N GLU A 26 2.40 -17.07 -4.62
CA GLU A 26 2.34 -18.31 -3.86
C GLU A 26 2.82 -18.09 -2.42
N PRO A 27 2.27 -18.85 -1.45
CA PRO A 27 2.73 -18.79 -0.08
C PRO A 27 4.16 -19.34 0.01
N VAL A 28 5.04 -18.63 0.72
CA VAL A 28 6.42 -19.08 0.92
C VAL A 28 6.46 -20.12 2.04
N PRO A 29 7.08 -21.30 1.81
CA PRO A 29 7.29 -22.28 2.87
C PRO A 29 8.05 -21.69 4.05
N GLY A 30 7.58 -21.95 5.28
CA GLY A 30 8.20 -21.44 6.50
C GLY A 30 7.87 -19.99 6.84
N ALA A 31 6.97 -19.34 6.09
CA ALA A 31 6.41 -18.06 6.50
C ALA A 31 5.68 -18.21 7.85
N ARG A 32 5.93 -17.28 8.76
CA ARG A 32 5.35 -17.26 10.10
C ARG A 32 4.28 -16.19 10.19
N GLU A 33 3.19 -16.46 10.88
CA GLU A 33 2.16 -15.45 11.11
C GLU A 33 2.71 -14.31 11.99
N LEU A 34 2.38 -13.08 11.62
CA LEU A 34 2.63 -11.89 12.40
C LEU A 34 1.35 -11.52 13.15
N ASP A 35 1.43 -11.52 14.48
CA ASP A 35 0.37 -10.98 15.32
C ASP A 35 0.36 -9.45 15.19
N LEU A 36 -0.78 -8.90 14.80
CA LEU A 36 -1.02 -7.46 14.65
C LEU A 36 -1.60 -6.83 15.93
N SER A 37 -1.60 -7.55 17.05
CA SER A 37 -1.99 -6.99 18.34
C SER A 37 -1.11 -5.78 18.71
N PRO A 38 -1.67 -4.75 19.38
CA PRO A 38 -0.91 -3.59 19.82
C PRO A 38 0.35 -3.94 20.63
N GLU A 39 0.26 -4.98 21.47
CA GLU A 39 1.34 -5.44 22.33
C GLU A 39 2.52 -6.01 21.51
N THR A 40 2.21 -6.79 20.47
CA THR A 40 3.24 -7.33 19.56
C THR A 40 3.86 -6.22 18.73
N LEU A 41 3.05 -5.30 18.20
CA LEU A 41 3.53 -4.22 17.34
C LEU A 41 4.35 -3.16 18.10
N GLU A 42 4.13 -2.98 19.40
CA GLU A 42 4.89 -2.04 20.22
C GLU A 42 6.39 -2.38 20.31
N SER A 43 6.73 -3.67 20.28
CA SER A 43 8.12 -4.16 20.35
C SER A 43 8.63 -4.73 19.02
N PHE A 44 7.86 -4.54 17.94
CA PHE A 44 8.18 -5.12 16.64
C PHE A 44 9.53 -4.63 16.12
N SER A 45 10.35 -5.58 15.69
CA SER A 45 11.61 -5.31 15.00
C SER A 45 11.99 -6.49 14.11
N ILE A 46 12.79 -6.20 13.08
CA ILE A 46 13.42 -7.21 12.24
C ILE A 46 14.88 -7.38 12.66
N ALA A 47 15.23 -8.60 13.07
CA ALA A 47 16.60 -8.98 13.41
C ALA A 47 17.45 -9.29 12.16
N SER A 48 16.81 -9.71 11.08
CA SER A 48 17.45 -10.02 9.80
C SER A 48 18.15 -8.81 9.18
N ALA A 49 19.25 -9.04 8.47
CA ALA A 49 19.94 -7.99 7.74
C ALA A 49 19.05 -7.40 6.64
N LYS A 50 19.26 -6.13 6.28
CA LYS A 50 18.58 -5.53 5.13
C LYS A 50 18.92 -6.29 3.85
N ASP A 51 17.94 -6.36 2.96
CA ASP A 51 18.16 -6.85 1.60
C ASP A 51 18.52 -5.67 0.67
N PRO A 52 19.75 -5.62 0.12
CA PRO A 52 20.20 -4.55 -0.76
C PRO A 52 19.42 -4.49 -2.10
N GLY A 53 18.77 -5.59 -2.51
CA GLY A 53 17.94 -5.65 -3.72
C GLY A 53 16.59 -4.94 -3.58
N THR A 54 16.18 -4.59 -2.35
CA THR A 54 14.84 -4.07 -2.05
C THR A 54 14.49 -2.79 -2.81
N LEU A 55 15.28 -1.72 -2.63
CA LEU A 55 14.96 -0.42 -3.24
C LEU A 55 14.98 -0.49 -4.78
N PRO A 56 15.98 -1.13 -5.43
CA PRO A 56 15.92 -1.36 -6.88
C PRO A 56 14.70 -2.16 -7.32
N ALA A 57 14.32 -3.21 -6.57
CA ALA A 57 13.16 -4.02 -6.91
C ALA A 57 11.86 -3.24 -6.77
N MET A 58 11.71 -2.40 -5.73
CA MET A 58 10.54 -1.52 -5.57
C MET A 58 10.39 -0.50 -6.69
N LEU A 59 11.50 0.00 -7.25
CA LEU A 59 11.44 0.88 -8.42
C LEU A 59 10.92 0.15 -9.67
N LYS A 60 11.19 -1.15 -9.78
CA LYS A 60 10.80 -1.97 -10.93
C LYS A 60 9.41 -2.60 -10.80
N GLN A 61 9.09 -3.12 -9.62
CA GLN A 61 7.93 -3.98 -9.35
C GLN A 61 6.93 -3.35 -8.38
N GLY A 62 7.25 -2.20 -7.80
CA GLY A 62 6.44 -1.55 -6.77
C GLY A 62 6.55 -2.21 -5.39
N PRO A 63 5.64 -1.84 -4.47
CA PRO A 63 5.66 -2.34 -3.08
C PRO A 63 5.48 -3.85 -2.97
N GLU A 64 4.89 -4.49 -3.98
CA GLU A 64 4.80 -5.95 -4.13
C GLU A 64 6.15 -6.68 -4.05
N ALA A 65 7.26 -5.98 -4.34
CA ALA A 65 8.60 -6.52 -4.09
C ALA A 65 8.83 -6.87 -2.62
N VAL A 66 8.22 -6.14 -1.69
CA VAL A 66 8.41 -6.31 -0.25
C VAL A 66 7.19 -6.96 0.41
N ALA A 67 5.98 -6.54 0.02
CA ALA A 67 4.74 -7.06 0.58
C ALA A 67 3.72 -7.39 -0.50
N TYR A 68 3.24 -8.63 -0.52
CA TYR A 68 2.37 -9.14 -1.58
C TYR A 68 1.20 -9.95 -1.01
N TYR A 69 0.12 -10.04 -1.79
CA TYR A 69 -1.08 -10.80 -1.41
C TYR A 69 -1.07 -12.20 -2.05
N VAL A 70 -1.30 -13.23 -1.25
CA VAL A 70 -1.55 -14.61 -1.70
C VAL A 70 -3.05 -14.88 -1.65
N SER A 71 -3.62 -15.33 -2.78
CA SER A 71 -5.07 -15.48 -2.93
C SER A 71 -5.63 -16.74 -2.26
N PHE A 72 -6.82 -16.61 -1.65
CA PHE A 72 -7.62 -17.75 -1.13
C PHE A 72 -8.06 -18.71 -2.24
N ARG A 73 -8.10 -18.25 -3.50
CA ARG A 73 -8.40 -19.10 -4.67
C ARG A 73 -7.25 -20.05 -4.99
N THR A 74 -6.01 -19.62 -4.72
CA THR A 74 -4.82 -20.42 -4.92
C THR A 74 -4.54 -21.33 -3.73
N ASP A 75 -4.51 -20.77 -2.52
CA ASP A 75 -4.22 -21.49 -1.28
C ASP A 75 -5.17 -21.03 -0.15
N PRO A 76 -6.26 -21.75 0.12
CA PRO A 76 -7.28 -21.34 1.10
C PRO A 76 -6.83 -21.42 2.56
N GLU A 77 -5.74 -22.13 2.86
CA GLU A 77 -5.26 -22.30 4.24
C GLU A 77 -4.21 -21.25 4.61
N ARG A 78 -3.48 -20.74 3.60
CA ARG A 78 -2.34 -19.84 3.77
C ARG A 78 -2.48 -18.52 3.01
N PHE A 79 -3.68 -18.15 2.59
CA PHE A 79 -3.92 -16.85 2.00
C PHE A 79 -3.72 -15.72 3.02
N GLY A 80 -3.38 -14.54 2.52
CA GLY A 80 -3.10 -13.36 3.32
C GLY A 80 -2.00 -12.50 2.73
N MET A 81 -1.53 -11.55 3.51
CA MET A 81 -0.43 -10.66 3.12
C MET A 81 0.88 -11.25 3.59
N TYR A 82 1.86 -11.28 2.71
CA TYR A 82 3.20 -11.79 2.99
C TYR A 82 4.17 -10.62 2.91
N VAL A 83 5.02 -10.48 3.92
CA VAL A 83 5.95 -9.37 4.07
C VAL A 83 7.36 -9.91 4.22
N ARG A 84 8.28 -9.48 3.37
CA ARG A 84 9.69 -9.88 3.41
C ARG A 84 10.46 -9.11 4.46
N GLU A 85 11.02 -9.81 5.44
CA GLU A 85 11.74 -9.21 6.56
C GLU A 85 12.91 -8.33 6.10
N GLY A 86 13.76 -8.83 5.20
CA GLY A 86 14.89 -8.07 4.67
C GLY A 86 14.48 -6.79 3.94
N GLY A 87 13.31 -6.80 3.30
CA GLY A 87 12.76 -5.62 2.63
C GLY A 87 12.14 -4.61 3.60
N VAL A 88 11.46 -5.08 4.65
CA VAL A 88 11.01 -4.22 5.76
C VAL A 88 12.21 -3.53 6.41
N LYS A 89 13.29 -4.27 6.66
CA LYS A 89 14.52 -3.70 7.22
C LYS A 89 15.14 -2.65 6.30
N ALA A 90 15.20 -2.92 4.99
CA ALA A 90 15.71 -1.96 4.01
C ALA A 90 14.88 -0.66 3.97
N LEU A 91 13.55 -0.76 4.02
CA LEU A 91 12.66 0.40 4.05
C LEU A 91 12.76 1.15 5.37
N GLN A 92 12.86 0.45 6.50
CA GLN A 92 13.04 1.05 7.82
C GLN A 92 14.32 1.90 7.84
N GLU A 93 15.43 1.39 7.32
CA GLU A 93 16.69 2.15 7.23
C GLU A 93 16.60 3.35 6.28
N GLU A 94 15.83 3.26 5.20
CA GLU A 94 15.60 4.42 4.31
C GLU A 94 14.74 5.49 4.99
N TYR A 95 13.72 5.08 5.74
CA TYR A 95 12.88 5.98 6.52
C TYR A 95 13.67 6.64 7.64
N HIS A 96 14.53 5.87 8.32
CA HIS A 96 15.51 6.38 9.27
C HIS A 96 16.37 7.47 8.64
N ARG A 97 16.96 7.22 7.47
CA ARG A 97 17.78 8.21 6.75
C ARG A 97 17.03 9.51 6.48
N ILE A 98 15.77 9.43 6.07
CA ILE A 98 14.92 10.61 5.77
C ILE A 98 14.59 11.36 7.06
N ILE A 99 14.11 10.66 8.09
CA ILE A 99 13.70 11.25 9.37
C ILE A 99 14.89 11.93 10.04
N TRP A 100 16.02 11.22 10.19
CA TRP A 100 17.18 11.74 10.90
C TRP A 100 17.90 12.87 10.16
N ARG A 101 17.83 12.92 8.82
CA ARG A 101 18.31 14.06 8.03
C ARG A 101 17.65 15.37 8.47
N ASP A 102 16.33 15.37 8.68
CA ASP A 102 15.56 16.57 9.01
C ASP A 102 15.44 16.81 10.52
N LEU A 103 15.29 15.74 11.29
CA LEU A 103 14.90 15.78 12.69
C LEU A 103 16.00 15.41 13.67
N GLY A 104 17.13 14.84 13.21
CA GLY A 104 18.19 14.37 14.11
C GLY A 104 18.78 15.46 15.00
N LYS A 105 18.86 16.70 14.49
CA LYS A 105 19.29 17.88 15.27
C LYS A 105 18.32 18.30 16.39
N TYR A 106 17.11 17.75 16.41
CA TYR A 106 16.09 17.99 17.43
C TYR A 106 15.91 16.78 18.36
N ALA A 107 16.74 15.74 18.25
CA ALA A 107 16.81 14.65 19.21
C ALA A 107 17.81 15.00 20.33
N ASP A 108 17.39 15.85 21.27
CA ASP A 108 18.23 16.32 22.39
C ASP A 108 18.50 15.25 23.46
N LYS A 109 17.78 14.13 23.39
CA LYS A 109 17.88 12.96 24.28
C LYS A 109 17.86 11.67 23.45
N PRO A 110 18.38 10.55 23.98
CA PRO A 110 18.28 9.25 23.31
C PRO A 110 16.81 8.84 23.09
N ILE A 111 16.45 8.63 21.84
CA ILE A 111 15.09 8.27 21.38
C ILE A 111 15.11 7.20 20.28
N GLU A 112 16.22 6.51 20.10
CA GLU A 112 16.44 5.55 19.02
C GLU A 112 15.43 4.39 19.06
N ASP A 113 15.03 3.97 20.25
CA ASP A 113 13.97 2.97 20.47
C ASP A 113 12.63 3.44 19.90
N VAL A 114 12.23 4.67 20.24
CA VAL A 114 10.97 5.28 19.78
C VAL A 114 11.03 5.59 18.29
N ALA A 115 12.15 6.12 17.79
CA ALA A 115 12.36 6.41 16.38
C ALA A 115 12.27 5.14 15.55
N SER A 116 12.91 4.05 15.99
CA SER A 116 12.82 2.75 15.30
C SER A 116 11.37 2.23 15.28
N ARG A 117 10.60 2.41 16.36
CA ARG A 117 9.18 2.05 16.39
C ARG A 117 8.38 2.86 15.37
N ILE A 118 8.56 4.18 15.33
CA ILE A 118 7.92 5.05 14.33
C ILE A 118 8.24 4.56 12.92
N GLU A 119 9.50 4.29 12.63
CA GLU A 119 9.95 3.87 11.30
C GLU A 119 9.30 2.53 10.89
N TYR A 120 9.27 1.52 11.76
CA TYR A 120 8.60 0.26 11.47
C TYR A 120 7.09 0.42 11.32
N THR A 121 6.42 1.22 12.14
CA THR A 121 4.99 1.52 11.99
C THR A 121 4.70 2.13 10.62
N LEU A 122 5.47 3.14 10.21
CA LEU A 122 5.31 3.78 8.90
C LEU A 122 5.53 2.79 7.74
N VAL A 123 6.51 1.89 7.87
CA VAL A 123 6.77 0.85 6.85
C VAL A 123 5.62 -0.15 6.77
N LEU A 124 5.18 -0.70 7.90
CA LEU A 124 4.10 -1.69 7.95
C LEU A 124 2.78 -1.09 7.47
N ASP A 125 2.43 0.13 7.90
CA ASP A 125 1.19 0.78 7.46
C ASP A 125 1.16 1.01 5.95
N TYR A 126 2.29 1.39 5.35
CA TYR A 126 2.38 1.53 3.90
C TYR A 126 2.17 0.18 3.20
N LEU A 127 2.96 -0.82 3.58
CA LEU A 127 3.00 -2.12 2.91
C LEU A 127 1.69 -2.91 3.07
N LEU A 128 1.13 -2.92 4.28
CA LEU A 128 -0.11 -3.65 4.57
C LEU A 128 -1.32 -2.97 3.94
N THR A 129 -1.40 -1.63 3.96
CA THR A 129 -2.50 -0.92 3.29
C THR A 129 -2.46 -1.14 1.78
N HIS A 130 -1.26 -1.15 1.18
CA HIS A 130 -1.10 -1.44 -0.24
C HIS A 130 -1.53 -2.88 -0.57
N ALA A 131 -0.99 -3.88 0.14
CA ALA A 131 -1.35 -5.29 -0.07
C ALA A 131 -2.85 -5.58 0.19
N LEU A 132 -3.45 -4.88 1.17
CA LEU A 132 -4.87 -4.96 1.48
C LEU A 132 -5.75 -4.57 0.30
N PHE A 133 -5.32 -3.61 -0.53
CA PHE A 133 -6.10 -3.19 -1.69
C PHE A 133 -6.24 -4.32 -2.71
N HIS A 134 -5.17 -5.08 -2.98
CA HIS A 134 -5.21 -6.24 -3.88
C HIS A 134 -6.09 -7.36 -3.35
N TYR A 135 -6.04 -7.61 -2.04
CA TYR A 135 -6.96 -8.53 -1.38
C TYR A 135 -8.42 -8.08 -1.51
N LEU A 136 -8.68 -6.78 -1.34
CA LEU A 136 -10.01 -6.21 -1.47
C LEU A 136 -10.58 -6.40 -2.87
N VAL A 137 -9.76 -6.25 -3.92
CA VAL A 137 -10.17 -6.52 -5.31
C VAL A 137 -10.60 -7.99 -5.50
N ASP A 138 -9.83 -8.93 -4.96
CA ASP A 138 -10.15 -10.36 -5.01
C ASP A 138 -11.44 -10.69 -4.23
N ALA A 139 -11.59 -10.11 -3.04
CA ALA A 139 -12.77 -10.27 -2.19
C ALA A 139 -14.04 -9.66 -2.81
N ILE A 140 -13.93 -8.51 -3.47
CA ILE A 140 -15.03 -7.89 -4.24
C ILE A 140 -15.44 -8.82 -5.38
N ALA A 141 -14.48 -9.32 -6.16
CA ALA A 141 -14.77 -10.23 -7.26
C ALA A 141 -15.44 -11.53 -6.75
N ALA A 142 -14.96 -12.10 -5.64
CA ALA A 142 -15.57 -13.26 -4.99
C ALA A 142 -17.01 -13.00 -4.54
N THR A 143 -17.26 -11.88 -3.87
CA THR A 143 -18.61 -11.51 -3.39
C THR A 143 -19.61 -11.45 -4.56
N ARG A 144 -19.17 -10.88 -5.68
CA ARG A 144 -19.98 -10.74 -6.90
C ARG A 144 -20.20 -12.10 -7.58
N GLU A 145 -19.15 -12.89 -7.69
CA GLU A 145 -19.19 -14.26 -8.20
C GLU A 145 -20.11 -15.17 -7.39
N MET A 146 -20.14 -15.04 -6.06
CA MET A 146 -21.05 -15.79 -5.19
C MET A 146 -22.52 -15.41 -5.44
N ALA A 147 -22.77 -14.15 -5.82
CA ALA A 147 -24.13 -13.65 -6.02
C ALA A 147 -24.76 -14.14 -7.33
N ASP A 148 -23.99 -14.25 -8.42
CA ASP A 148 -24.55 -14.59 -9.74
C ASP A 148 -23.84 -15.74 -10.48
N GLY A 149 -22.81 -16.33 -9.89
CA GLY A 149 -22.05 -17.47 -10.44
C GLY A 149 -21.15 -17.13 -11.63
N LYS A 150 -21.01 -15.85 -12.03
CA LYS A 150 -20.24 -15.47 -13.21
C LYS A 150 -18.78 -15.15 -12.85
N PRO A 151 -17.78 -15.70 -13.58
CA PRO A 151 -16.37 -15.43 -13.31
C PRO A 151 -16.01 -13.96 -13.53
N ARG A 152 -15.26 -13.39 -12.60
CA ARG A 152 -14.82 -11.98 -12.60
C ARG A 152 -13.35 -11.82 -12.32
N TYR A 153 -12.83 -12.46 -11.27
CA TYR A 153 -11.45 -12.20 -10.86
C TYR A 153 -10.44 -12.66 -11.90
N LEU A 154 -10.61 -13.88 -12.44
CA LEU A 154 -9.70 -14.41 -13.43
C LEU A 154 -9.72 -13.59 -14.75
N PRO A 155 -10.89 -13.30 -15.37
CA PRO A 155 -10.95 -12.38 -16.51
C PRO A 155 -10.35 -10.99 -16.21
N TYR A 156 -10.58 -10.46 -15.02
CA TYR A 156 -10.00 -9.19 -14.59
C TYR A 156 -8.47 -9.25 -14.52
N LEU A 157 -7.89 -10.31 -13.94
CA LEU A 157 -6.43 -10.51 -13.91
C LEU A 157 -5.84 -10.58 -15.32
N GLU A 158 -6.51 -11.24 -16.26
CA GLU A 158 -6.09 -11.29 -17.66
C GLU A 158 -6.07 -9.91 -18.31
N TRP A 159 -7.16 -9.16 -18.11
CA TRP A 159 -7.26 -7.78 -18.57
C TRP A 159 -6.14 -6.91 -17.96
N ARG A 160 -5.87 -7.05 -16.66
CA ARG A 160 -4.82 -6.31 -15.93
C ARG A 160 -3.44 -6.60 -16.53
N VAL A 161 -3.08 -7.88 -16.66
CA VAL A 161 -1.79 -8.31 -17.23
C VAL A 161 -1.64 -7.89 -18.69
N ALA A 162 -2.70 -8.00 -19.49
CA ALA A 162 -2.68 -7.57 -20.88
C ALA A 162 -2.50 -6.04 -21.01
N THR A 163 -3.11 -5.27 -20.10
CA THR A 163 -3.03 -3.81 -20.08
C THR A 163 -1.66 -3.33 -19.60
N ALA A 164 -1.10 -3.94 -18.54
CA ALA A 164 0.22 -3.63 -18.01
C ALA A 164 1.38 -3.86 -18.99
N ARG A 165 1.17 -4.60 -20.09
CA ARG A 165 2.17 -4.79 -21.16
C ARG A 165 2.16 -3.69 -22.21
N LYS A 166 1.15 -2.81 -22.20
CA LYS A 166 1.01 -1.73 -23.18
C LYS A 166 1.56 -0.43 -22.60
N PRO A 167 2.40 0.31 -23.34
CA PRO A 167 2.76 1.67 -22.93
C PRO A 167 1.50 2.56 -22.92
N PRO A 168 1.41 3.53 -22.00
CA PRO A 168 0.30 4.49 -21.97
C PRO A 168 0.20 5.20 -23.32
N ALA A 169 -0.99 5.19 -23.91
CA ALA A 169 -1.24 5.84 -25.21
C ALA A 169 -1.24 7.36 -25.08
N THR A 170 -1.70 7.88 -23.94
CA THR A 170 -1.60 9.30 -23.59
C THR A 170 -0.90 9.51 -22.25
N PRO A 171 -0.26 10.66 -22.02
CA PRO A 171 0.40 10.96 -20.75
C PRO A 171 -0.52 11.00 -19.51
N ASN A 172 -1.84 10.95 -19.70
CA ASN A 172 -2.83 11.03 -18.63
C ASN A 172 -3.48 9.67 -18.31
N ASP A 173 -3.19 8.63 -19.10
CA ASP A 173 -3.73 7.29 -18.85
C ASP A 173 -2.99 6.65 -17.67
N VAL A 174 -3.76 6.14 -16.70
CA VAL A 174 -3.25 5.24 -15.67
C VAL A 174 -3.49 3.82 -16.14
N VAL A 175 -2.41 3.16 -16.60
CA VAL A 175 -2.48 1.81 -17.20
C VAL A 175 -2.84 0.76 -16.14
N ASP A 176 -2.19 0.81 -14.97
CA ASP A 176 -2.46 -0.07 -13.84
C ASP A 176 -3.20 0.68 -12.73
N LEU A 177 -4.52 0.72 -12.88
CA LEU A 177 -5.40 1.48 -11.98
C LEU A 177 -5.46 0.89 -10.57
N GLU A 178 -5.35 -0.43 -10.45
CA GLU A 178 -5.34 -1.13 -9.17
C GLU A 178 -4.11 -0.74 -8.35
N GLU A 179 -2.92 -0.81 -8.94
CA GLU A 179 -1.67 -0.38 -8.31
C GLU A 179 -1.68 1.10 -7.92
N ALA A 180 -2.20 1.96 -8.81
CA ALA A 180 -2.28 3.38 -8.53
C ALA A 180 -3.23 3.70 -7.36
N LEU A 181 -4.36 2.97 -7.26
CA LEU A 181 -5.27 3.08 -6.11
C LEU A 181 -4.68 2.47 -4.83
N ALA A 182 -3.97 1.33 -4.92
CA ALA A 182 -3.26 0.74 -3.78
C ALA A 182 -2.21 1.70 -3.20
N ASN A 183 -1.43 2.36 -4.07
CA ASN A 183 -0.49 3.40 -3.68
C ASN A 183 -1.18 4.63 -3.08
N LEU A 184 -2.33 5.06 -3.63
CA LEU A 184 -3.11 6.16 -3.09
C LEU A 184 -3.62 5.85 -1.68
N GLU A 185 -4.22 4.67 -1.47
CA GLU A 185 -4.76 4.27 -0.17
C GLU A 185 -3.66 4.22 0.89
N ALA A 186 -2.52 3.60 0.57
CA ALA A 186 -1.37 3.59 1.47
C ALA A 186 -0.83 5.00 1.76
N PHE A 187 -0.78 5.87 0.76
CA PHE A 187 -0.29 7.25 0.90
C PHE A 187 -1.22 8.14 1.74
N LYS A 188 -2.54 7.89 1.74
CA LYS A 188 -3.52 8.70 2.49
C LYS A 188 -3.20 8.77 3.99
N ASN A 189 -2.60 7.73 4.57
CA ASN A 189 -2.14 7.75 5.97
C ASN A 189 -1.13 8.89 6.20
N PHE A 190 -0.19 9.09 5.30
CA PHE A 190 0.90 10.07 5.43
C PHE A 190 0.50 11.52 5.16
N ILE A 191 -0.74 11.76 4.76
CA ILE A 191 -1.34 13.08 4.64
C ILE A 191 -2.54 13.28 5.56
N ASN A 192 -2.91 12.25 6.34
CA ASN A 192 -3.96 12.33 7.35
C ASN A 192 -3.40 13.01 8.62
N PRO A 193 -3.90 14.21 8.99
CA PRO A 193 -3.38 14.94 10.14
C PRO A 193 -3.52 14.16 11.46
N GLY A 194 -4.60 13.41 11.65
CA GLY A 194 -4.84 12.65 12.89
C GLY A 194 -3.84 11.50 13.05
N TYR A 195 -3.58 10.77 11.97
CA TYR A 195 -2.55 9.73 11.95
C TYR A 195 -1.15 10.33 12.17
N CYS A 196 -0.81 11.39 11.44
CA CYS A 196 0.50 12.04 11.55
C CYS A 196 0.73 12.65 12.94
N ASP A 197 -0.30 13.20 13.58
CA ASP A 197 -0.24 13.71 14.95
C ASP A 197 -0.01 12.57 15.95
N ALA A 198 -0.71 11.43 15.79
CA ALA A 198 -0.51 10.26 16.64
C ALA A 198 0.94 9.72 16.56
N ILE A 199 1.51 9.64 15.35
CA ILE A 199 2.91 9.27 15.15
C ILE A 199 3.85 10.25 15.84
N ALA A 200 3.67 11.56 15.61
CA ALA A 200 4.53 12.58 16.18
C ALA A 200 4.44 12.65 17.73
N ARG A 201 3.33 12.25 18.33
CA ARG A 201 3.18 12.19 19.79
C ARG A 201 3.96 11.06 20.44
N LEU A 202 4.47 10.08 19.69
CA LEU A 202 5.28 9.00 20.27
C LEU A 202 6.59 9.51 20.90
N VAL A 203 7.11 10.66 20.45
CA VAL A 203 8.29 11.30 21.08
C VAL A 203 7.93 12.25 22.23
N GLN A 204 6.64 12.44 22.54
CA GLN A 204 6.20 13.33 23.61
C GLN A 204 6.68 12.82 24.98
N GLY A 205 7.19 13.71 25.81
CA GLY A 205 7.78 13.36 27.11
C GLY A 205 9.19 12.75 27.02
N ARG A 206 9.69 12.48 25.81
CA ARG A 206 11.05 12.01 25.55
C ARG A 206 11.98 13.11 25.05
N LEU A 207 11.42 14.16 24.44
CA LEU A 207 12.13 15.35 23.98
C LEU A 207 11.62 16.61 24.68
N ASP A 208 12.38 17.69 24.59
CA ASP A 208 11.90 19.02 25.00
C ASP A 208 10.74 19.49 24.11
N GLU A 209 9.80 20.28 24.68
CA GLU A 209 8.54 20.64 24.02
C GLU A 209 8.73 21.29 22.65
N ARG A 210 9.71 22.21 22.54
CA ARG A 210 10.06 22.85 21.25
C ARG A 210 10.50 21.83 20.20
N ASN A 211 11.22 20.78 20.60
CA ASN A 211 11.69 19.76 19.67
C ASN A 211 10.53 18.84 19.24
N VAL A 212 9.61 18.51 20.15
CA VAL A 212 8.37 17.78 19.80
C VAL A 212 7.56 18.54 18.73
N GLN A 213 7.48 19.87 18.82
CA GLN A 213 6.79 20.69 17.82
C GLN A 213 7.44 20.60 16.43
N GLU A 214 8.77 20.46 16.34
CA GLU A 214 9.46 20.25 15.05
C GLU A 214 9.15 18.87 14.45
N TRP A 215 9.07 17.82 15.29
CA TRP A 215 8.63 16.49 14.86
C TRP A 215 7.18 16.50 14.36
N GLN A 216 6.28 17.14 15.10
CA GLN A 216 4.89 17.33 14.67
C GLN A 216 4.81 18.11 13.35
N ALA A 217 5.57 19.20 13.22
CA ALA A 217 5.61 19.98 11.98
C ALA A 217 6.16 19.20 10.79
N PHE A 218 7.07 18.24 11.00
CA PHE A 218 7.59 17.39 9.94
C PHE A 218 6.52 16.43 9.40
N PHE A 219 5.80 15.73 10.28
CA PHE A 219 4.76 14.77 9.88
C PHE A 219 3.47 15.47 9.44
N VAL A 220 2.85 16.27 10.33
CA VAL A 220 1.58 16.97 10.07
C VAL A 220 1.75 18.06 9.01
N GLY A 221 2.94 18.67 8.96
CA GLY A 221 3.22 19.76 8.04
C GLY A 221 3.50 19.36 6.60
N ALA A 222 3.31 18.08 6.25
CA ALA A 222 3.43 17.48 4.92
C ALA A 222 4.85 17.33 4.35
N ARG A 223 5.91 17.53 5.16
CA ARG A 223 7.28 17.22 4.71
C ARG A 223 7.45 15.72 4.52
N TRP A 224 7.03 14.93 5.52
CA TRP A 224 7.01 13.47 5.43
C TRP A 224 6.25 12.97 4.19
N GLY A 225 4.99 13.41 4.03
CA GLY A 225 4.18 13.06 2.87
C GLY A 225 4.83 13.46 1.53
N THR A 226 5.59 14.55 1.46
CA THR A 226 6.30 14.95 0.24
C THR A 226 7.45 14.00 -0.09
N GLU A 227 8.25 13.61 0.91
CA GLU A 227 9.34 12.63 0.74
C GLU A 227 8.81 11.30 0.24
N ILE A 228 7.72 10.81 0.84
CA ILE A 228 7.11 9.55 0.44
C ILE A 228 6.47 9.65 -0.95
N ALA A 229 5.78 10.75 -1.27
CA ALA A 229 5.25 10.95 -2.62
C ALA A 229 6.37 10.92 -3.67
N ASN A 230 7.52 11.54 -3.38
CA ASN A 230 8.69 11.50 -4.25
C ASN A 230 9.32 10.11 -4.35
N ALA A 231 9.30 9.31 -3.28
CA ALA A 231 9.82 7.95 -3.29
C ALA A 231 8.94 7.02 -4.14
N ILE A 232 7.61 7.08 -3.97
CA ILE A 232 6.65 6.24 -4.68
C ILE A 232 6.55 6.65 -6.16
N SER A 233 6.58 7.96 -6.47
CA SER A 233 6.46 8.47 -7.85
C SER A 233 7.69 8.26 -8.74
N ARG A 234 8.81 7.73 -8.21
CA ARG A 234 9.98 7.34 -8.99
C ARG A 234 9.80 6.03 -9.77
N GLN A 235 8.66 5.36 -9.61
CA GLN A 235 8.25 4.25 -10.46
C GLN A 235 7.99 4.75 -11.91
N PRO A 236 8.11 3.91 -12.95
CA PRO A 236 7.96 4.32 -14.34
C PRO A 236 6.70 5.19 -14.56
N PRO A 237 6.85 6.44 -15.09
CA PRO A 237 5.72 7.35 -15.30
C PRO A 237 4.62 6.72 -16.17
N GLY A 238 3.36 6.90 -15.76
CA GLY A 238 2.17 6.48 -16.52
C GLY A 238 1.69 5.04 -16.30
N PHE A 239 2.48 4.18 -15.63
CA PHE A 239 2.00 2.83 -15.31
C PHE A 239 1.21 2.77 -14.00
N ARG A 240 1.71 3.39 -12.93
CA ARG A 240 1.13 3.32 -11.56
C ARG A 240 1.02 4.69 -10.88
N ASP A 241 0.89 5.76 -11.68
CA ASP A 241 1.01 7.16 -11.21
C ASP A 241 -0.17 7.59 -10.33
N PHE A 242 -0.10 7.25 -9.05
CA PHE A 242 -1.10 7.64 -8.05
C PHE A 242 -1.15 9.15 -7.82
N THR A 243 -0.12 9.92 -8.25
CA THR A 243 -0.11 11.37 -8.06
C THR A 243 -1.22 12.07 -8.84
N ARG A 244 -1.83 11.40 -9.82
CA ARG A 244 -3.04 11.83 -10.53
C ARG A 244 -4.26 11.94 -9.63
N PHE A 245 -4.27 11.21 -8.53
CA PHE A 245 -5.31 11.30 -7.51
C PHE A 245 -4.95 12.30 -6.41
N LEU A 246 -3.90 13.10 -6.60
CA LEU A 246 -3.49 14.11 -5.63
C LEU A 246 -3.65 15.51 -6.21
N ASN A 247 -4.12 16.42 -5.35
CA ASN A 247 -4.00 17.85 -5.54
C ASN A 247 -2.70 18.31 -4.89
N ARG A 248 -1.85 19.00 -5.66
CA ARG A 248 -0.59 19.56 -5.17
C ARG A 248 -0.72 21.06 -4.97
N THR A 249 -0.67 21.50 -3.72
CA THR A 249 -0.62 22.92 -3.38
C THR A 249 0.81 23.31 -3.05
N THR A 250 1.27 24.38 -3.67
CA THR A 250 2.59 24.97 -3.40
C THR A 250 2.39 26.32 -2.72
N SER A 251 3.00 26.53 -1.56
CA SER A 251 3.02 27.83 -0.89
C SER A 251 4.44 28.28 -0.61
N VAL A 252 4.66 29.60 -0.59
CA VAL A 252 5.93 30.20 -0.20
C VAL A 252 5.82 30.58 1.27
N GLY A 253 6.64 29.98 2.12
CA GLY A 253 6.71 30.33 3.53
C GLY A 253 7.33 31.71 3.76
N ALA A 254 7.20 32.24 4.98
CA ALA A 254 7.72 33.55 5.40
C ALA A 254 9.26 33.72 5.20
N TYR A 255 9.99 32.62 5.00
CA TYR A 255 11.44 32.59 4.77
C TYR A 255 11.82 32.03 3.38
N SER A 256 10.97 32.23 2.36
CA SER A 256 11.24 31.85 0.96
C SER A 256 11.40 30.34 0.67
N TYR A 257 11.08 29.46 1.63
CA TYR A 257 11.01 28.02 1.38
C TYR A 257 9.70 27.66 0.69
N VAL A 258 9.82 26.88 -0.39
CA VAL A 258 8.67 26.29 -1.08
C VAL A 258 8.14 25.13 -0.25
N ARG A 259 6.91 25.24 0.24
CA ARG A 259 6.19 24.17 0.92
C ARG A 259 5.25 23.49 -0.07
N VAL A 260 5.47 22.20 -0.28
CA VAL A 260 4.57 21.34 -1.05
C VAL A 260 3.64 20.63 -0.07
N LYS A 261 2.34 20.68 -0.34
CA LYS A 261 1.33 19.92 0.39
C LYS A 261 0.49 19.14 -0.61
N TYR A 262 0.29 17.86 -0.31
CA TYR A 262 -0.65 17.02 -1.03
C TYR A 262 -1.96 16.93 -0.26
N SER A 263 -3.07 16.99 -1.00
CA SER A 263 -4.36 16.47 -0.57
C SER A 263 -4.85 15.47 -1.61
N TYR A 264 -5.68 14.52 -1.23
CA TYR A 264 -6.23 13.58 -2.21
C TYR A 264 -7.45 14.19 -2.93
N ASN A 265 -7.59 13.86 -4.21
CA ASN A 265 -8.72 14.22 -5.04
C ASN A 265 -9.82 13.15 -4.89
N LYS A 266 -10.79 13.42 -4.02
CA LYS A 266 -11.89 12.48 -3.74
C LYS A 266 -12.72 12.14 -4.99
N GLU A 267 -12.98 13.11 -5.85
CA GLU A 267 -13.73 12.88 -7.10
C GLU A 267 -12.93 11.99 -8.07
N GLY A 268 -11.63 12.24 -8.20
CA GLY A 268 -10.74 11.41 -9.01
C GLY A 268 -10.65 9.97 -8.48
N GLN A 269 -10.55 9.82 -7.15
CA GLN A 269 -10.59 8.51 -6.50
C GLN A 269 -11.91 7.78 -6.74
N ASP A 270 -13.06 8.43 -6.55
CA ASP A 270 -14.38 7.81 -6.76
C ASP A 270 -14.56 7.34 -8.21
N LYS A 271 -14.19 8.18 -9.18
CA LYS A 271 -14.19 7.81 -10.61
C LYS A 271 -13.30 6.60 -10.87
N ALA A 272 -12.11 6.56 -10.29
CA ALA A 272 -11.19 5.43 -10.43
C ALA A 272 -11.73 4.14 -9.80
N GLN A 273 -12.29 4.20 -8.60
CA GLN A 273 -12.90 3.04 -7.93
C GLN A 273 -14.12 2.50 -8.69
N LYS A 274 -14.97 3.38 -9.24
CA LYS A 274 -16.09 2.99 -10.12
C LYS A 274 -15.61 2.36 -11.42
N THR A 275 -14.58 2.94 -12.04
CA THR A 275 -13.95 2.39 -13.24
C THR A 275 -13.40 0.99 -12.97
N LEU A 276 -12.71 0.80 -11.84
CA LEU A 276 -12.18 -0.49 -11.43
C LEU A 276 -13.30 -1.49 -11.11
N SER A 277 -14.38 -1.05 -10.48
CA SER A 277 -15.58 -1.86 -10.20
C SER A 277 -16.20 -2.41 -11.49
N LEU A 278 -16.34 -1.58 -12.52
CA LEU A 278 -16.84 -2.00 -13.83
C LEU A 278 -15.90 -2.97 -14.54
N ARG A 279 -14.58 -2.73 -14.46
CA ARG A 279 -13.56 -3.65 -15.01
C ARG A 279 -13.60 -5.02 -14.34
N ILE A 280 -13.79 -5.09 -13.01
CA ILE A 280 -13.98 -6.34 -12.27
C ILE A 280 -15.24 -7.07 -12.78
N ASP A 281 -16.30 -6.33 -13.08
CA ASP A 281 -17.53 -6.87 -13.67
C ASP A 281 -17.40 -7.26 -15.16
N GLY A 282 -16.24 -7.04 -15.78
CA GLY A 282 -16.02 -7.30 -17.21
C GLY A 282 -16.74 -6.32 -18.13
N VAL A 283 -17.09 -5.14 -17.61
CA VAL A 283 -17.81 -4.08 -18.33
C VAL A 283 -16.84 -2.98 -18.74
N GLU A 284 -16.89 -2.58 -20.01
CA GLU A 284 -16.14 -1.41 -20.47
C GLU A 284 -16.70 -0.14 -19.80
N PRO A 285 -15.88 0.65 -19.09
CA PRO A 285 -16.35 1.84 -18.41
C PRO A 285 -16.95 2.87 -19.39
N PRO A 286 -18.18 3.36 -19.17
CA PRO A 286 -18.77 4.42 -19.96
C PRO A 286 -18.08 5.77 -19.66
N SER A 287 -18.28 6.76 -20.54
CA SER A 287 -17.77 8.12 -20.34
C SER A 287 -18.40 8.84 -19.14
N ASP A 288 -19.67 8.55 -18.84
CA ASP A 288 -20.36 9.03 -17.64
C ASP A 288 -20.45 7.92 -16.58
N LEU A 289 -19.79 8.15 -15.44
CA LEU A 289 -19.74 7.24 -14.29
C LEU A 289 -20.72 7.63 -13.17
N SER A 290 -21.62 8.60 -13.39
CA SER A 290 -22.54 9.11 -12.36
C SER A 290 -23.39 8.01 -11.71
N SER A 291 -23.84 7.04 -12.50
CA SER A 291 -24.65 5.88 -12.07
C SER A 291 -23.86 4.58 -11.90
N ALA A 292 -22.55 4.60 -12.11
CA ALA A 292 -21.71 3.41 -12.00
C ALA A 292 -21.59 2.95 -10.54
N PRO A 293 -21.60 1.63 -10.28
CA PRO A 293 -21.43 1.10 -8.93
C PRO A 293 -20.02 1.35 -8.42
N ASN A 294 -19.89 1.62 -7.11
CA ASN A 294 -18.61 1.63 -6.41
C ASN A 294 -18.57 0.44 -5.43
N HIS A 295 -17.87 -0.63 -5.78
CA HIS A 295 -17.79 -1.83 -4.94
C HIS A 295 -16.75 -1.71 -3.81
N PHE A 296 -16.04 -0.57 -3.71
CA PHE A 296 -15.02 -0.33 -2.70
C PHE A 296 -15.57 0.28 -1.40
N GLU A 297 -16.89 0.49 -1.31
CA GLU A 297 -17.62 0.74 -0.05
C GLU A 297 -17.82 -0.56 0.75
N PHE A 298 -16.78 -1.40 0.80
CA PHE A 298 -16.80 -2.75 1.32
C PHE A 298 -15.76 -2.86 2.44
N GLU A 299 -16.17 -3.32 3.62
CA GLU A 299 -15.22 -3.61 4.68
C GLU A 299 -14.40 -4.86 4.31
N PRO A 300 -13.05 -4.79 4.31
CA PRO A 300 -12.25 -5.95 3.97
C PRO A 300 -12.55 -7.11 4.93
N PRO A 301 -12.70 -8.34 4.43
CA PRO A 301 -12.90 -9.48 5.31
C PRO A 301 -11.63 -9.71 6.16
N PRO A 302 -11.71 -10.43 7.27
CA PRO A 302 -10.54 -10.73 8.09
C PRO A 302 -9.39 -11.28 7.25
N PHE A 303 -8.17 -10.81 7.51
CA PHE A 303 -6.97 -11.21 6.79
C PHE A 303 -5.87 -11.58 7.77
N ARG A 304 -4.89 -12.34 7.27
CA ARG A 304 -3.71 -12.75 8.01
C ARG A 304 -2.49 -12.09 7.41
N VAL A 305 -1.47 -11.85 8.23
CA VAL A 305 -0.19 -11.32 7.80
C VAL A 305 0.90 -12.32 8.15
N PHE A 306 1.81 -12.54 7.20
CA PHE A 306 2.91 -13.47 7.33
C PHE A 306 4.24 -12.76 7.10
N LEU A 307 5.24 -13.11 7.91
CA LEU A 307 6.62 -12.69 7.73
C LEU A 307 7.44 -13.76 7.06
N VAL A 308 8.27 -13.34 6.12
CA VAL A 308 9.08 -14.20 5.27
C VAL A 308 10.54 -13.79 5.41
N ALA A 309 11.39 -14.71 5.85
CA ALA A 309 12.82 -14.46 6.07
C ALA A 309 13.66 -14.37 4.78
N CYS A 310 13.09 -14.70 3.62
CA CYS A 310 13.82 -14.74 2.34
C CYS A 310 14.15 -13.34 1.80
N SER A 311 15.33 -13.21 1.20
CA SER A 311 15.67 -12.09 0.31
C SER A 311 14.96 -12.23 -1.05
N LEU A 312 14.92 -11.12 -1.79
CA LEU A 312 14.46 -11.01 -3.18
C LEU A 312 15.34 -11.79 -4.17
#